data_AF-A0A4V2JV36-F1
#
_entry.id   AF-A0A4V2JV36-F1
#
_cell.length_a   1.000
_cell.length_b   1.000
_cell.length_c   1.000
_cell.angle_alpha   90.00
_cell.angle_beta   90.00
_cell.angle_gamma   90.00
#
_symmetry.space_group_name_H-M   'P 1'
#
loop_
_entity.id
_entity.type
_entity.pdbx_description
1 polymer ?
#
loop_
_entity_poly.entity_id
_entity_poly.type
_entity_poly.pdbx_seq_one_letter_code
_entity_poly.pdbx_strand_id
1 'polypeptide(L)'
;MVLLKIVGFVCAYNGKCFEKNNIINTKLQSLCLINPLDFIDTSLLIYLRNFKSVADLKFENVFVESSPSYSKRIYQYIFGSKEKIDKKIEEKINLKRLEIIDVLVVDNSNILYLLSKTYDFSALIKLTYRVNILIETEYFFFSNMERLEVITIDVRNPNEYINLKRLFNNRNLFNTIAMLYVYVSKIQKEDIEFFKSFRNLTFLCLSCAQMDQEIVSKLKKNDFFHVKLKIILPIQNKQLQEIKNYMETEFGIYSLEVK
;
A
#
# COMPACT_ATOMS: atom_id res chain seq x y z
N MET A 1 6.84 -3.04 22.59
CA MET A 1 6.91 -2.41 21.26
C MET A 1 7.12 -0.92 21.43
N VAL A 2 8.21 -0.36 20.89
CA VAL A 2 8.46 1.10 20.99
C VAL A 2 7.88 1.77 19.74
N LEU A 3 6.92 2.67 19.96
CA LEU A 3 6.19 3.41 18.93
C LEU A 3 6.55 4.89 18.99
N LEU A 4 6.84 5.49 17.84
CA LEU A 4 6.89 6.92 17.65
C LEU A 4 5.80 7.32 16.64
N LYS A 5 4.86 8.14 17.09
CA LYS A 5 3.79 8.70 16.26
C LYS A 5 3.93 10.21 16.23
N ILE A 6 4.14 10.77 15.04
CA ILE A 6 4.26 12.21 14.81
C ILE A 6 3.06 12.66 13.98
N VAL A 7 2.32 13.65 14.48
CA VAL A 7 1.08 14.16 13.87
C VAL A 7 1.14 15.68 13.80
N GLY A 8 0.71 16.29 12.68
CA GLY A 8 0.58 17.75 12.60
C GLY A 8 1.92 18.48 12.70
N PHE A 9 2.96 17.95 12.04
CA PHE A 9 4.32 18.48 12.11
C PHE A 9 4.72 19.25 10.85
N VAL A 10 5.67 20.18 11.00
CA VAL A 10 6.32 20.87 9.88
C VAL A 10 7.72 20.31 9.72
N CYS A 11 8.11 19.98 8.49
CA CYS A 11 9.48 19.62 8.18
C CYS A 11 10.22 20.86 7.67
N ALA A 12 10.89 21.61 8.55
CA ALA A 12 11.63 22.81 8.14
C ALA A 12 12.74 22.44 7.13
N TYR A 13 12.81 23.20 6.03
CA TYR A 13 13.60 22.99 4.80
C TYR A 13 15.11 22.76 4.94
N ASN A 14 15.68 22.77 6.14
CA ASN A 14 17.10 22.55 6.34
C ASN A 14 17.39 21.12 6.81
N GLY A 15 17.13 20.15 5.92
CA GLY A 15 17.48 18.74 6.11
C GLY A 15 18.96 18.45 6.36
N LYS A 16 19.85 19.47 6.30
CA LYS A 16 21.26 19.36 6.70
C LYS A 16 21.44 18.79 8.10
N CYS A 17 20.49 19.02 9.01
CA CYS A 17 20.52 18.44 10.35
C CYS A 17 20.36 16.91 10.33
N PHE A 18 19.56 16.38 9.40
CA PHE A 18 19.41 14.94 9.21
C PHE A 18 20.63 14.33 8.52
N GLU A 19 21.19 15.02 7.53
CA GLU A 19 22.40 14.56 6.82
C GLU A 19 23.64 14.48 7.72
N LYS A 20 23.72 15.34 8.74
CA LYS A 20 24.85 15.38 9.69
C LYS A 20 24.66 14.46 10.90
N ASN A 21 23.46 13.93 11.13
CA ASN A 21 23.16 13.15 12.31
C ASN A 21 23.33 11.65 12.03
N ASN A 22 24.39 11.09 12.62
CA ASN A 22 24.76 9.67 12.49
C ASN A 22 24.27 8.81 13.68
N ILE A 23 23.38 9.34 14.54
CA ILE A 23 22.86 8.57 15.67
C ILE A 23 21.96 7.46 15.15
N ILE A 24 22.35 6.22 15.44
CA ILE A 24 21.57 5.03 15.10
C ILE A 24 20.60 4.72 16.24
N ASN A 25 19.36 4.43 15.87
CA ASN A 25 18.33 3.95 16.79
C ASN A 25 17.98 2.49 16.48
N THR A 26 18.23 1.61 17.45
CA THR A 26 17.92 0.16 17.38
C THR A 26 16.76 -0.24 18.31
N LYS A 27 16.08 0.75 18.91
CA LYS A 27 14.98 0.49 19.86
C LYS A 27 13.61 0.74 19.24
N LEU A 28 13.50 1.71 18.34
CA LEU A 28 12.26 2.07 17.68
C LEU A 28 11.82 0.92 16.77
N GLN A 29 10.59 0.45 16.97
CA GLN A 29 10.02 -0.68 16.21
C GLN A 29 8.90 -0.23 15.28
N SER A 30 8.18 0.83 15.64
CA SER A 30 7.09 1.38 14.84
C SER A 30 7.20 2.88 14.68
N LEU A 31 7.05 3.37 13.45
CA LEU A 31 7.09 4.78 13.10
C LEU A 31 5.85 5.17 12.28
N CYS A 32 5.16 6.21 12.73
CA CYS A 32 4.01 6.78 12.03
C CYS A 32 4.21 8.28 11.79
N LEU A 33 4.11 8.69 10.52
CA LEU A 33 4.11 10.09 10.09
C LEU A 33 2.74 10.41 9.49
N ILE A 34 2.01 11.33 10.12
CA ILE A 34 0.58 11.55 9.82
C ILE A 34 0.30 13.06 9.72
N ASN A 35 -0.42 13.45 8.67
CA ASN A 35 -0.92 14.81 8.47
C ASN A 35 0.14 15.89 8.74
N PRO A 36 1.31 15.86 8.09
CA PRO A 36 2.23 16.97 8.19
C PRO A 36 1.53 18.25 7.69
N LEU A 37 1.84 19.38 8.32
CA LEU A 37 1.27 20.68 8.00
C LEU A 37 1.87 21.28 6.72
N ASP A 38 2.97 20.70 6.25
CA ASP A 38 3.67 21.05 5.01
C ASP A 38 4.22 19.77 4.37
N PHE A 39 4.84 19.85 3.19
CA PHE A 39 5.47 18.68 2.59
C PHE A 39 6.68 18.19 3.38
N ILE A 40 7.03 16.92 3.14
CA ILE A 40 8.28 16.34 3.62
C ILE A 40 9.28 16.24 2.47
N ASP A 41 10.53 16.59 2.76
CA ASP A 41 11.62 16.44 1.80
C ASP A 41 12.15 14.99 1.80
N THR A 42 12.66 14.52 0.67
CA THR A 42 13.25 13.18 0.54
C THR A 42 14.41 12.91 1.51
N SER A 43 15.09 13.93 2.03
CA SER A 43 16.09 13.81 3.10
C SER A 43 15.53 13.20 4.38
N LEU A 44 14.25 13.44 4.71
CA LEU A 44 13.60 12.78 5.84
C LEU A 44 13.51 11.27 5.59
N LEU A 45 13.17 10.84 4.37
CA LEU A 45 13.11 9.42 4.01
C LEU A 45 14.50 8.76 4.08
N ILE A 46 15.55 9.48 3.67
CA ILE A 46 16.94 9.03 3.81
C ILE A 46 17.30 8.90 5.30
N TYR A 47 16.93 9.88 6.13
CA TYR A 47 17.18 9.86 7.56
C TYR A 47 16.57 8.64 8.26
N LEU A 48 15.47 8.11 7.73
CA LEU A 48 14.83 6.93 8.29
C LEU A 48 15.75 5.70 8.33
N ARG A 49 16.82 5.66 7.52
CA ARG A 49 17.84 4.60 7.55
C ARG A 49 18.52 4.43 8.91
N ASN A 50 18.46 5.45 9.77
CA ASN A 50 19.04 5.42 11.10
C ASN A 50 18.20 4.61 12.10
N PHE A 51 16.92 4.31 11.80
CA PHE A 51 16.04 3.52 12.66
C PHE A 51 16.08 2.03 12.29
N LYS A 52 17.20 1.37 12.60
CA LYS A 52 17.55 0.02 12.11
C LYS A 52 16.60 -1.11 12.54
N SER A 53 15.73 -0.88 13.52
CA SER A 53 14.80 -1.89 14.05
C SER A 53 13.33 -1.62 13.72
N VAL A 54 13.04 -0.62 12.87
CA VAL A 54 11.67 -0.32 12.44
C VAL A 54 11.16 -1.45 11.55
N ALA A 55 10.13 -2.13 12.04
CA ALA A 55 9.42 -3.19 11.32
C ALA A 55 8.03 -2.72 10.87
N ASP A 56 7.46 -1.71 11.53
CA ASP A 56 6.12 -1.19 11.25
C ASP A 56 6.22 0.29 10.84
N LEU A 57 5.83 0.60 9.60
CA LEU A 57 5.95 1.94 9.04
C LEU A 57 4.61 2.44 8.48
N LYS A 58 4.24 3.67 8.84
CA LYS A 58 3.00 4.31 8.37
C LYS A 58 3.24 5.74 7.88
N PHE A 59 2.69 6.03 6.71
CA PHE A 59 2.55 7.37 6.15
C PHE A 59 1.06 7.64 5.85
N GLU A 60 0.53 8.75 6.33
CA GLU A 60 -0.86 9.14 6.11
C GLU A 60 -1.00 10.63 5.77
N ASN A 61 -1.66 10.93 4.65
CA ASN A 61 -1.84 12.27 4.08
C ASN A 61 -0.51 13.04 3.98
N VAL A 62 0.52 12.39 3.44
CA VAL A 62 1.86 12.95 3.33
C VAL A 62 2.10 13.41 1.90
N PHE A 63 2.53 14.66 1.73
CA PHE A 63 3.06 15.15 0.46
C PHE A 63 4.58 15.12 0.51
N VAL A 64 5.21 14.41 -0.41
CA VAL A 64 6.66 14.26 -0.51
C VAL A 64 7.16 15.08 -1.67
N GLU A 65 7.95 16.11 -1.39
CA GLU A 65 8.65 16.84 -2.45
C GLU A 65 9.99 16.18 -2.74
N SER A 66 10.15 15.68 -3.97
CA SER A 66 11.43 15.23 -4.51
C SER A 66 12.23 16.42 -5.03
N SER A 67 12.49 17.44 -4.21
CA SER A 67 13.05 18.69 -4.73
C SER A 67 14.33 18.43 -5.54
N PRO A 68 14.37 18.72 -6.87
CA PRO A 68 15.58 18.52 -7.67
C PRO A 68 16.62 19.65 -7.49
N SER A 69 16.33 20.72 -6.73
CA SER A 69 16.64 22.05 -7.27
C SER A 69 17.69 22.90 -6.55
N TYR A 70 18.24 22.54 -5.39
CA TYR A 70 19.40 23.30 -4.85
C TYR A 70 20.64 22.45 -4.53
N SER A 71 20.48 21.33 -3.82
CA SER A 71 21.65 20.50 -3.48
C SER A 71 22.13 19.69 -4.68
N LYS A 72 21.24 19.09 -5.48
CA LYS A 72 21.65 18.18 -6.58
C LYS A 72 22.38 18.90 -7.71
N ARG A 73 21.90 20.07 -8.14
CA ARG A 73 22.56 20.90 -9.15
C ARG A 73 23.89 21.45 -8.65
N ILE A 74 23.95 22.05 -7.46
CA ILE A 74 25.20 22.60 -6.89
C ILE A 74 26.20 21.47 -6.59
N TYR A 75 25.75 20.31 -6.08
CA TYR A 75 26.64 19.17 -5.85
C TYR A 75 27.23 18.62 -7.14
N GLN A 76 26.43 18.45 -8.20
CA GLN A 76 26.93 17.98 -9.49
C GLN A 76 27.85 19.01 -10.16
N TYR A 77 27.58 20.31 -9.97
CA TYR A 77 28.39 21.41 -10.52
C TYR A 77 29.72 21.60 -9.77
N ILE A 78 29.77 21.38 -8.45
CA ILE A 78 30.95 21.61 -7.61
C ILE A 78 31.78 20.33 -7.43
N PHE A 79 31.16 19.16 -7.30
CA PHE A 79 31.84 17.93 -6.86
C PHE A 79 31.95 16.84 -7.93
N GLY A 80 31.57 17.11 -9.18
CA GLY A 80 31.61 16.11 -10.24
C GLY A 80 30.63 14.96 -9.98
N SER A 81 30.48 14.09 -10.97
CA SER A 81 29.52 12.98 -11.00
C SER A 81 29.49 12.17 -9.70
N LYS A 82 28.27 12.00 -9.16
CA LYS A 82 27.93 11.19 -7.98
C LYS A 82 28.01 9.67 -8.28
N GLU A 83 29.11 9.21 -8.87
CA GLU A 83 29.37 7.77 -9.07
C GLU A 83 30.33 7.19 -8.02
N LYS A 84 30.83 8.01 -7.07
CA LYS A 84 31.79 7.57 -6.05
C LYS A 84 31.31 7.63 -4.60
N ILE A 85 30.03 7.90 -4.35
CA ILE A 85 29.47 7.87 -3.00
C ILE A 85 28.46 6.71 -2.93
N ASP A 86 28.82 5.71 -2.12
CA ASP A 86 28.03 4.58 -1.64
C ASP A 86 27.92 3.33 -2.53
N LYS A 87 29.08 2.71 -2.81
CA LYS A 87 29.23 1.27 -3.12
C LYS A 87 29.26 0.37 -1.86
N LYS A 88 28.77 0.83 -0.71
CA LYS A 88 28.39 -0.08 0.38
C LYS A 88 26.91 -0.37 0.20
N ILE A 89 26.59 -1.59 -0.22
CA ILE A 89 25.24 -2.14 -0.07
C ILE A 89 25.02 -2.21 1.45
N GLU A 90 24.49 -1.14 2.05
CA GLU A 90 24.02 -1.21 3.43
C GLU A 90 22.87 -2.22 3.48
N GLU A 91 22.87 -3.08 4.49
CA GLU A 91 21.75 -3.97 4.75
C GLU A 91 20.48 -3.14 4.92
N LYS A 92 19.49 -3.43 4.07
CA LYS A 92 18.18 -2.79 4.14
C LYS A 92 17.45 -3.25 5.40
N ILE A 93 16.60 -2.38 5.92
CA ILE A 93 15.81 -2.67 7.13
C ILE A 93 14.61 -3.53 6.73
N ASN A 94 14.44 -4.69 7.37
CA ASN A 94 13.32 -5.60 7.10
C ASN A 94 12.00 -5.03 7.64
N LEU A 95 11.09 -4.62 6.75
CA LEU A 95 9.73 -4.24 7.13
C LEU A 95 8.83 -5.46 7.23
N LYS A 96 7.98 -5.47 8.25
CA LYS A 96 6.89 -6.45 8.45
C LYS A 96 5.53 -5.85 8.14
N ARG A 97 5.33 -4.56 8.41
CA ARG A 97 4.05 -3.86 8.17
C ARG A 97 4.28 -2.51 7.52
N LEU A 98 3.52 -2.23 6.47
CA LEU A 98 3.56 -0.96 5.76
C LEU A 98 2.15 -0.43 5.53
N GLU A 99 1.92 0.82 5.92
CA GLU A 99 0.67 1.54 5.64
C GLU A 99 0.99 2.84 4.89
N ILE A 100 0.54 2.92 3.64
CA ILE A 100 0.61 4.10 2.77
C ILE A 100 -0.82 4.56 2.54
N ILE A 101 -1.16 5.74 3.03
CA ILE A 101 -2.51 6.29 2.96
C ILE A 101 -2.42 7.70 2.39
N ASP A 102 -2.95 7.89 1.18
CA ASP A 102 -3.08 9.20 0.54
C ASP A 102 -1.74 9.96 0.48
N VAL A 103 -0.67 9.22 0.15
CA VAL A 103 0.66 9.78 -0.05
C VAL A 103 0.81 10.24 -1.49
N LEU A 104 1.26 11.49 -1.66
CA LEU A 104 1.53 12.09 -2.95
C LEU A 104 3.03 12.38 -3.04
N VAL A 105 3.66 12.03 -4.16
CA VAL A 105 5.08 12.31 -4.41
C VAL A 105 5.19 13.20 -5.64
N VAL A 106 5.94 14.29 -5.52
CA VAL A 106 6.22 15.22 -6.62
C VAL A 106 7.03 14.49 -7.72
N ASP A 107 6.94 14.96 -8.96
CA ASP A 107 7.66 14.43 -10.13
C ASP A 107 7.26 13.02 -10.60
N ASN A 108 6.02 12.58 -10.37
CA ASN A 108 5.52 11.25 -10.76
C ASN A 108 6.36 10.07 -10.23
N SER A 109 7.16 10.30 -9.19
CA SER A 109 7.86 9.24 -8.47
C SER A 109 6.87 8.45 -7.61
N ASN A 110 7.30 7.30 -7.09
CA ASN A 110 6.46 6.44 -6.28
C ASN A 110 7.05 6.26 -4.88
N ILE A 111 6.20 6.27 -3.84
CA ILE A 111 6.64 6.17 -2.45
C ILE A 111 7.29 4.81 -2.14
N LEU A 112 6.80 3.71 -2.71
CA LEU A 112 7.42 2.39 -2.55
C LEU A 112 8.84 2.38 -3.13
N TYR A 113 9.04 3.04 -4.27
CA TYR A 113 10.38 3.20 -4.84
C TYR A 113 11.32 3.96 -3.90
N LEU A 114 10.88 5.08 -3.34
CA LEU A 114 11.69 5.85 -2.39
C LEU A 114 12.03 5.03 -1.14
N LEU A 115 11.04 4.35 -0.56
CA LEU A 115 11.23 3.50 0.62
C LEU A 115 12.10 2.28 0.33
N SER A 116 12.07 1.74 -0.88
CA SER A 116 12.89 0.58 -1.27
C SER A 116 14.40 0.82 -1.18
N LYS A 117 14.83 2.09 -1.12
CA LYS A 117 16.24 2.46 -0.92
C LYS A 117 16.71 2.20 0.50
N THR A 118 15.79 2.17 1.46
CA THR A 118 16.08 2.04 2.89
C THR A 118 15.57 0.72 3.46
N TYR A 119 14.44 0.24 2.93
CA TYR A 119 13.70 -0.89 3.47
C TYR A 119 13.64 -2.06 2.48
N ASP A 120 13.70 -3.27 3.03
CA ASP A 120 13.41 -4.50 2.33
C ASP A 120 11.94 -4.90 2.56
N PHE A 121 11.25 -5.23 1.48
CA PHE A 121 9.86 -5.67 1.47
C PHE A 121 9.70 -7.20 1.39
N SER A 122 10.81 -7.95 1.28
CA SER A 122 10.80 -9.43 1.20
C SER A 122 10.12 -10.09 2.41
N ALA A 123 10.19 -9.46 3.58
CA ALA A 123 9.61 -9.90 4.83
C ALA A 123 8.24 -9.26 5.17
N LEU A 124 7.64 -8.52 4.22
CA LEU A 124 6.42 -7.77 4.45
C LEU A 124 5.21 -8.72 4.59
N ILE A 125 4.53 -8.65 5.74
CA ILE A 125 3.38 -9.49 6.11
C ILE A 125 2.06 -8.75 5.90
N LYS A 126 2.04 -7.45 6.26
CA LYS A 126 0.85 -6.60 6.13
C LYS A 126 1.14 -5.39 5.25
N LEU A 127 0.26 -5.16 4.27
CA LEU A 127 0.27 -3.96 3.44
C LEU A 127 -1.11 -3.30 3.45
N THR A 128 -1.15 -2.01 3.75
CA THR A 128 -2.30 -1.15 3.46
C THR A 128 -1.85 -0.08 2.49
N TYR A 129 -2.44 -0.04 1.31
CA TYR A 129 -2.06 0.84 0.23
C TYR A 129 -3.30 1.55 -0.31
N ARG A 130 -3.52 2.78 0.16
CA ARG A 130 -4.58 3.69 -0.31
C ARG A 130 -3.97 4.82 -1.13
N VAL A 131 -4.34 4.91 -2.40
CA VAL A 131 -3.82 5.90 -3.35
C VAL A 131 -4.88 6.35 -4.35
N ASN A 132 -4.59 7.39 -5.14
CA ASN A 132 -5.48 7.82 -6.20
C ASN A 132 -5.47 6.86 -7.41
N ILE A 133 -4.27 6.49 -7.89
CA ILE A 133 -4.05 5.58 -9.02
C ILE A 133 -2.88 4.64 -8.71
N LEU A 134 -2.81 3.49 -9.40
CA LEU A 134 -1.62 2.63 -9.41
C LEU A 134 -0.87 2.85 -10.73
N ILE A 135 0.45 2.99 -10.67
CA ILE A 135 1.30 3.04 -11.86
C ILE A 135 2.17 1.77 -11.93
N GLU A 136 2.95 1.65 -13.01
CA GLU A 136 3.82 0.50 -13.29
C GLU A 136 4.72 0.10 -12.12
N THR A 137 5.19 1.09 -11.36
CA THR A 137 6.06 0.90 -10.20
C THR A 137 5.39 0.09 -9.10
N GLU A 138 4.12 0.36 -8.78
CA GLU A 138 3.37 -0.44 -7.81
C GLU A 138 3.23 -1.89 -8.26
N TYR A 139 2.85 -2.14 -9.51
CA TYR A 139 2.74 -3.50 -10.03
C TYR A 139 4.06 -4.27 -9.88
N PHE A 140 5.20 -3.63 -10.16
CA PHE A 140 6.51 -4.21 -9.94
C PHE A 140 6.75 -4.55 -8.47
N PHE A 141 6.50 -3.63 -7.54
CA PHE A 141 6.74 -3.89 -6.12
C PHE A 141 5.84 -4.99 -5.56
N PHE A 142 4.55 -4.99 -5.89
CA PHE A 142 3.61 -6.04 -5.46
C PHE A 142 4.05 -7.42 -5.96
N SER A 143 4.57 -7.52 -7.19
CA SER A 143 5.07 -8.81 -7.72
C SER A 143 6.31 -9.36 -7.00
N ASN A 144 7.02 -8.53 -6.23
CA ASN A 144 8.22 -8.94 -5.50
C ASN A 144 7.97 -9.18 -4.00
N MET A 145 6.76 -8.92 -3.51
CA MET A 145 6.39 -9.21 -2.12
C MET A 145 5.91 -10.66 -2.03
N GLU A 146 6.63 -11.51 -1.30
CA GLU A 146 6.39 -12.96 -1.29
C GLU A 146 5.66 -13.48 -0.05
N ARG A 147 5.62 -12.67 1.02
CA ARG A 147 5.16 -13.10 2.35
C ARG A 147 3.91 -12.38 2.86
N LEU A 148 3.20 -11.68 1.97
CA LEU A 148 2.01 -10.93 2.38
C LEU A 148 0.91 -11.90 2.83
N GLU A 149 0.35 -11.64 4.01
CA GLU A 149 -0.79 -12.35 4.58
C GLU A 149 -2.05 -11.48 4.62
N VAL A 150 -1.87 -10.17 4.84
CA VAL A 150 -2.97 -9.20 4.96
C VAL A 150 -2.74 -8.03 4.03
N ILE A 151 -3.67 -7.82 3.10
CA ILE A 151 -3.56 -6.78 2.08
C ILE A 151 -4.84 -5.95 2.04
N THR A 152 -4.67 -4.64 2.10
CA THR A 152 -5.71 -3.65 1.80
C THR A 152 -5.25 -2.83 0.61
N ILE A 153 -6.01 -2.87 -0.48
CA ILE A 153 -5.83 -2.04 -1.67
C ILE A 153 -7.03 -1.11 -1.78
N ASP A 154 -6.78 0.19 -1.83
CA ASP A 154 -7.81 1.20 -1.93
C ASP A 154 -7.41 2.24 -3.00
N VAL A 155 -8.07 2.19 -4.15
CA VAL A 155 -7.79 3.07 -5.29
C VAL A 155 -8.99 3.97 -5.52
N ARG A 156 -8.78 5.27 -5.30
CA ARG A 156 -9.88 6.25 -5.20
C ARG A 156 -10.31 6.83 -6.55
N ASN A 157 -9.50 6.72 -7.61
CA ASN A 157 -9.88 7.25 -8.92
C ASN A 157 -11.07 6.45 -9.48
N PRO A 158 -12.23 7.08 -9.70
CA PRO A 158 -13.45 6.39 -10.17
C PRO A 158 -13.35 5.86 -11.60
N ASN A 159 -12.36 6.33 -12.38
CA ASN A 159 -12.17 5.92 -13.77
C ASN A 159 -11.09 4.84 -13.92
N GLU A 160 -10.39 4.49 -12.84
CA GLU A 160 -9.26 3.57 -12.88
C GLU A 160 -9.75 2.12 -12.74
N TYR A 161 -9.34 1.25 -13.65
CA TYR A 161 -9.51 -0.19 -13.52
C TYR A 161 -8.17 -0.84 -13.15
N ILE A 162 -8.15 -1.56 -12.02
CA ILE A 162 -6.94 -2.27 -11.57
C ILE A 162 -6.88 -3.63 -12.24
N ASN A 163 -5.74 -3.95 -12.85
CA ASN A 163 -5.48 -5.32 -13.30
C ASN A 163 -5.02 -6.18 -12.11
N LEU A 164 -5.97 -6.79 -11.40
CA LEU A 164 -5.67 -7.60 -10.20
C LEU A 164 -4.78 -8.81 -10.51
N LYS A 165 -4.98 -9.45 -11.67
CA LYS A 165 -4.13 -10.56 -12.11
C LYS A 165 -2.66 -10.13 -12.23
N ARG A 166 -2.43 -8.92 -12.73
CA ARG A 166 -1.08 -8.34 -12.83
C ARG A 166 -0.54 -7.93 -11.47
N LEU A 167 -1.37 -7.34 -10.62
CA LEU A 167 -0.99 -6.93 -9.26
C LEU A 167 -0.54 -8.13 -8.42
N PHE A 168 -1.25 -9.24 -8.57
CA PHE A 168 -0.99 -10.51 -7.88
C PHE A 168 -0.37 -11.56 -8.81
N ASN A 169 0.59 -11.14 -9.64
CA ASN A 169 1.28 -12.06 -10.56
C ASN A 169 2.22 -13.04 -9.82
N ASN A 170 2.63 -12.71 -8.60
CA ASN A 170 3.42 -13.62 -7.77
C ASN A 170 2.55 -14.76 -7.22
N ARG A 171 2.71 -15.95 -7.79
CA ARG A 171 1.91 -17.13 -7.40
C ARG A 171 2.15 -17.59 -5.96
N ASN A 172 3.26 -17.22 -5.33
CA ASN A 172 3.51 -17.54 -3.92
C ASN A 172 2.42 -16.92 -3.03
N LEU A 173 1.92 -15.73 -3.42
CA LEU A 173 0.89 -15.00 -2.67
C LEU A 173 -0.45 -15.74 -2.58
N PHE A 174 -0.74 -16.66 -3.51
CA PHE A 174 -1.95 -17.48 -3.50
C PHE A 174 -2.02 -18.43 -2.29
N ASN A 175 -0.87 -18.74 -1.70
CA ASN A 175 -0.76 -19.60 -0.52
C ASN A 175 -0.44 -18.81 0.76
N THR A 176 -0.31 -17.49 0.72
CA THR A 176 0.03 -16.70 1.93
C THR A 176 -1.09 -15.75 2.32
N ILE A 177 -1.79 -15.15 1.36
CA ILE A 177 -2.83 -14.17 1.65
C ILE A 177 -4.02 -14.83 2.34
N ALA A 178 -4.23 -14.43 3.59
CA ALA A 178 -5.34 -14.84 4.42
C ALA A 178 -6.47 -13.79 4.47
N MET A 179 -6.13 -12.50 4.34
CA MET A 179 -7.12 -11.42 4.36
C MET A 179 -6.88 -10.44 3.23
N LEU A 180 -7.90 -10.21 2.41
CA LEU A 180 -7.86 -9.31 1.27
C LEU A 180 -9.00 -8.29 1.34
N TYR A 181 -8.66 -7.02 1.30
CA TYR A 181 -9.61 -5.91 1.24
C TYR A 181 -9.35 -5.12 -0.05
N VAL A 182 -10.36 -5.01 -0.90
CA VAL A 182 -10.29 -4.35 -2.20
C VAL A 182 -11.35 -3.25 -2.25
N TYR A 183 -10.91 -2.00 -2.29
CA TYR A 183 -11.75 -0.81 -2.43
C TYR A 183 -11.41 -0.12 -3.75
N VAL A 184 -12.25 -0.27 -4.76
CA VAL A 184 -11.95 0.17 -6.14
C VAL A 184 -13.20 0.73 -6.81
N SER A 185 -13.03 1.39 -7.96
CA SER A 185 -14.15 1.90 -8.73
C SER A 185 -14.97 0.79 -9.39
N LYS A 186 -14.30 -0.22 -9.95
CA LYS A 186 -14.85 -1.28 -10.78
C LYS A 186 -14.12 -2.59 -10.54
N ILE A 187 -14.87 -3.69 -10.56
CA ILE A 187 -14.36 -5.07 -10.69
C ILE A 187 -15.06 -5.74 -11.87
N GLN A 188 -14.41 -6.72 -12.49
CA GLN A 188 -14.97 -7.52 -13.58
C GLN A 188 -15.25 -8.95 -13.12
N LYS A 189 -15.92 -9.74 -13.97
CA LYS A 189 -16.23 -11.14 -13.64
C LYS A 189 -14.96 -11.99 -13.55
N GLU A 190 -13.98 -11.66 -14.39
CA GLU A 190 -12.67 -12.30 -14.44
C GLU A 190 -11.88 -12.08 -13.14
N ASP A 191 -12.11 -10.96 -12.44
CA ASP A 191 -11.52 -10.70 -11.13
C ASP A 191 -12.08 -11.63 -10.05
N ILE A 192 -13.37 -11.98 -10.14
CA ILE A 192 -13.99 -12.94 -9.22
C ILE A 192 -13.37 -14.33 -9.40
N GLU A 193 -13.19 -14.77 -10.64
CA GLU A 193 -12.50 -16.03 -10.94
C GLU A 193 -11.04 -15.99 -10.45
N PHE A 194 -10.39 -14.83 -10.56
CA PHE A 194 -9.04 -14.65 -10.04
C PHE A 194 -8.97 -14.86 -8.51
N PHE A 195 -9.93 -14.32 -7.74
CA PHE A 195 -9.94 -14.48 -6.29
C PHE A 195 -10.06 -15.93 -5.81
N LYS A 196 -10.63 -16.82 -6.62
CA LYS A 196 -10.68 -18.27 -6.32
C LYS A 196 -9.29 -18.92 -6.27
N SER A 197 -8.27 -18.25 -6.81
CA SER A 197 -6.89 -18.74 -6.80
C SER A 197 -6.25 -18.70 -5.42
N PHE A 198 -6.75 -17.87 -4.48
CA PHE A 198 -6.20 -17.74 -3.13
C PHE A 198 -6.67 -18.88 -2.22
N ARG A 199 -5.80 -19.87 -2.01
CA ARG A 199 -6.14 -21.10 -1.27
C ARG A 199 -6.28 -20.89 0.24
N ASN A 200 -5.54 -19.92 0.78
CA ASN A 200 -5.52 -19.63 2.21
C ASN A 200 -6.40 -18.43 2.60
N LEU A 201 -7.19 -17.91 1.66
CA LEU A 201 -8.06 -16.77 1.92
C LEU A 201 -9.11 -17.16 2.96
N THR A 202 -9.18 -16.43 4.05
CA THR A 202 -10.19 -16.59 5.12
C THR A 202 -11.17 -15.43 5.16
N PHE A 203 -10.77 -14.28 4.60
CA PHE A 203 -11.59 -13.07 4.57
C PHE A 203 -11.38 -12.30 3.26
N LEU A 204 -12.49 -11.97 2.59
CA LEU A 204 -12.51 -11.11 1.41
C LEU A 204 -13.50 -9.98 1.59
N CYS A 205 -13.03 -8.74 1.53
CA CYS A 205 -13.88 -7.56 1.49
C CYS A 205 -13.78 -6.88 0.13
N LEU A 206 -14.92 -6.72 -0.54
CA LEU A 206 -15.04 -6.02 -1.82
C LEU A 206 -15.90 -4.79 -1.63
N SER A 207 -15.35 -3.62 -1.91
CA SER A 207 -16.07 -2.35 -1.97
C SER A 207 -15.88 -1.77 -3.35
N CYS A 208 -16.95 -1.72 -4.13
CA CYS A 208 -16.89 -1.31 -5.53
C CYS A 208 -18.05 -0.39 -5.88
N ALA A 209 -17.76 0.74 -6.53
CA ALA A 209 -18.78 1.67 -6.96
C ALA A 209 -19.65 1.09 -8.09
N GLN A 210 -19.06 0.31 -8.99
CA GLN A 210 -19.72 -0.31 -10.15
C GLN A 210 -19.87 -1.83 -9.96
N MET A 211 -20.51 -2.25 -8.88
CA MET A 211 -20.84 -3.66 -8.65
C MET A 211 -22.30 -3.93 -8.96
N ASP A 212 -22.55 -4.83 -9.91
CA ASP A 212 -23.89 -5.25 -10.34
C ASP A 212 -24.19 -6.69 -9.94
N GLN A 213 -25.45 -7.10 -10.12
CA GLN A 213 -25.91 -8.45 -9.84
C GLN A 213 -25.16 -9.51 -10.66
N GLU A 214 -24.78 -9.20 -11.89
CA GLU A 214 -24.13 -10.17 -12.77
C GLU A 214 -22.74 -10.54 -12.25
N ILE A 215 -21.96 -9.56 -11.79
CA ILE A 215 -20.68 -9.77 -11.13
C ILE A 215 -20.87 -10.52 -9.81
N VAL A 216 -21.81 -10.08 -8.97
CA VAL A 216 -22.02 -10.70 -7.65
C VAL A 216 -22.47 -12.16 -7.79
N SER A 217 -23.28 -12.48 -8.81
CA SER A 217 -23.76 -13.85 -9.06
C SER A 217 -22.66 -14.87 -9.36
N LYS A 218 -21.42 -14.41 -9.64
CA LYS A 218 -20.23 -15.26 -9.81
C LYS A 218 -19.59 -15.67 -8.49
N LEU A 219 -19.91 -15.00 -7.39
CA LEU A 219 -19.47 -15.40 -6.05
C LEU A 219 -20.28 -16.61 -5.59
N LYS A 220 -19.70 -17.81 -5.68
CA LYS A 220 -20.37 -19.06 -5.28
C LYS A 220 -19.89 -19.55 -3.94
N LYS A 221 -20.81 -20.05 -3.11
CA LYS A 221 -20.47 -20.59 -1.79
C LYS A 221 -19.49 -21.74 -1.86
N ASN A 222 -19.60 -22.59 -2.87
CA ASN A 222 -18.67 -23.72 -3.05
C ASN A 222 -17.23 -23.24 -3.29
N ASP A 223 -17.04 -22.11 -3.98
CA ASP A 223 -15.72 -21.54 -4.25
C ASP A 223 -15.14 -20.80 -3.03
N PHE A 224 -16.01 -20.33 -2.13
CA PHE A 224 -15.66 -19.46 -0.99
C PHE A 224 -16.12 -20.04 0.36
N PHE A 225 -16.23 -21.37 0.48
CA PHE A 225 -16.91 -22.03 1.60
C PHE A 225 -16.25 -21.79 2.97
N HIS A 226 -14.95 -21.52 3.00
CA HIS A 226 -14.19 -21.15 4.20
C HIS A 226 -13.90 -19.64 4.31
N VAL A 227 -14.40 -18.84 3.36
CA VAL A 227 -14.10 -17.43 3.26
C VAL A 227 -15.27 -16.61 3.80
N LYS A 228 -15.01 -15.79 4.81
CA LYS A 228 -15.95 -14.75 5.20
C LYS A 228 -15.93 -13.65 4.16
N LEU A 229 -17.03 -13.51 3.40
CA LEU A 229 -17.18 -12.45 2.42
C LEU A 229 -17.86 -11.23 3.04
N LYS A 230 -17.37 -10.05 2.68
CA LYS A 230 -17.98 -8.76 2.96
C LYS A 230 -18.09 -7.99 1.66
N ILE A 231 -19.30 -7.61 1.29
CA ILE A 231 -19.56 -6.77 0.12
C ILE A 231 -20.07 -5.42 0.62
N ILE A 232 -19.39 -4.37 0.20
CA ILE A 232 -19.77 -2.98 0.48
C ILE A 232 -20.26 -2.36 -0.82
N LEU A 233 -21.54 -2.00 -0.84
CA LEU A 233 -22.19 -1.37 -1.98
C LEU A 233 -22.42 0.13 -1.70
N PRO A 234 -22.37 0.98 -2.74
CA PRO A 234 -22.76 2.38 -2.59
C PRO A 234 -24.25 2.48 -2.26
N ILE A 235 -24.64 3.43 -1.39
CA ILE A 235 -26.04 3.70 -1.02
C ILE A 235 -26.98 3.82 -2.23
N GLN A 236 -26.49 4.36 -3.35
CA GLN A 236 -27.30 4.63 -4.54
C GLN A 236 -27.38 3.44 -5.52
N ASN A 237 -26.95 2.24 -5.15
CA ASN A 237 -27.00 1.08 -6.04
C ASN A 237 -28.46 0.65 -6.31
N LYS A 238 -28.90 0.78 -7.56
CA LYS A 238 -30.27 0.44 -7.99
C LYS A 238 -30.62 -1.04 -7.83
N GLN A 239 -29.61 -1.93 -7.82
CA GLN A 239 -29.76 -3.38 -7.72
C GLN A 239 -29.51 -3.89 -6.29
N LEU A 240 -29.45 -3.01 -5.30
CA LEU A 240 -29.13 -3.37 -3.91
C LEU A 240 -29.98 -4.53 -3.37
N GLN A 241 -31.29 -4.52 -3.63
CA GLN A 241 -32.20 -5.57 -3.16
C GLN A 241 -31.96 -6.92 -3.86
N GLU A 242 -31.69 -6.91 -5.16
CA GLU A 242 -31.38 -8.12 -5.93
C GLU A 242 -30.08 -8.76 -5.45
N ILE A 243 -29.05 -7.93 -5.26
CA ILE A 243 -27.75 -8.36 -4.72
C ILE A 243 -27.92 -8.89 -3.29
N LYS A 244 -28.69 -8.20 -2.45
CA LYS A 244 -28.96 -8.63 -1.07
C LYS A 244 -29.65 -9.99 -1.05
N ASN A 245 -30.72 -10.16 -1.82
CA ASN A 245 -31.47 -11.42 -1.91
C ASN A 245 -30.57 -12.57 -2.39
N TYR A 246 -29.71 -12.31 -3.38
CA TYR A 246 -28.74 -13.28 -3.85
C TYR A 246 -27.75 -13.68 -2.74
N MET A 247 -27.15 -12.71 -2.05
CA MET A 247 -26.19 -12.94 -0.98
C MET A 247 -26.82 -13.63 0.25
N GLU A 248 -28.11 -13.43 0.51
CA GLU A 248 -28.83 -14.18 1.53
C GLU A 248 -29.09 -15.63 1.08
N THR A 249 -29.47 -15.83 -0.18
CA THR A 249 -29.82 -17.16 -0.72
C THR A 249 -28.61 -18.07 -0.92
N GLU A 250 -27.56 -17.58 -1.57
CA GLU A 250 -26.37 -18.38 -1.92
C GLU A 250 -25.58 -18.81 -0.67
N PHE A 251 -25.75 -18.07 0.42
CA PHE A 251 -24.66 -17.79 1.33
C PHE A 251 -25.20 -17.80 2.79
N GLY A 252 -26.42 -17.31 3.05
CA GLY A 252 -27.18 -17.50 4.29
C GLY A 252 -27.24 -16.25 5.17
N ILE A 253 -26.13 -15.87 5.80
CA ILE A 253 -26.03 -14.66 6.62
C ILE A 253 -24.68 -13.98 6.34
N TYR A 254 -24.70 -12.86 5.62
CA TYR A 254 -23.51 -12.10 5.23
C TYR A 254 -23.62 -10.67 5.72
N SER A 255 -22.48 -10.06 6.10
CA SER A 255 -22.42 -8.63 6.37
C SER A 255 -22.34 -7.89 5.03
N LEU A 256 -23.49 -7.72 4.37
CA LEU A 256 -23.65 -6.70 3.34
C LEU A 256 -23.70 -5.35 4.06
N GLU A 257 -22.72 -4.50 3.81
CA GLU A 257 -22.71 -3.14 4.35
C GLU A 257 -23.00 -2.14 3.24
N VAL A 258 -23.82 -1.14 3.55
CA VAL A 258 -24.13 -0.05 2.64
C VAL A 258 -23.32 1.16 3.10
N LYS A 259 -22.54 1.77 2.21
CA LYS A 259 -21.65 2.90 2.52
C LYS A 259 -21.95 4.12 1.67
#